data_AF-A0A0C9R821-F1
#
_entry.id   AF-A0A0C9R821-F1
#
_cell.length_a   1.000
_cell.length_b   1.000
_cell.length_c   1.000
_cell.angle_alpha   90.00
_cell.angle_beta   90.00
_cell.angle_gamma   90.00
#
_symmetry.space_group_name_H-M   'P 1'
#
loop_
_entity.id
_entity.type
_entity.pdbx_description
1 polymer ?
#
loop_
_entity_poly.entity_id
_entity_poly.type
_entity_poly.pdbx_seq_one_letter_code
_entity_poly.pdbx_strand_id
1 'polypeptide(L)'
;ADTQNFTCIRCRSDENDKCRYKSKEIAGEKCRNLVQSNEDMKCFTGVWRTNLLIRGCLIDLEDRDQYICNDSENNSCQICNSTNCNNEPSGAAYFLLTNGLLPAVLFALWRMK
;
A
#
# COMPACT_ATOMS: atom_id res chain seq x y z
N ALA A 1 -11.43 11.87 16.10
CA ALA A 1 -11.10 10.44 15.96
C ALA A 1 -10.10 10.04 17.04
N ASP A 2 -9.77 8.76 17.13
CA ASP A 2 -8.76 8.25 18.05
C ASP A 2 -7.34 8.46 17.49
N THR A 3 -6.93 9.73 17.38
CA THR A 3 -5.61 10.14 16.89
C THR A 3 -4.50 9.57 17.78
N GLN A 4 -4.78 9.35 19.06
CA GLN A 4 -3.84 8.79 20.02
C GLN A 4 -3.60 7.29 19.86
N ASN A 5 -4.43 6.53 19.15
CA ASN A 5 -4.16 5.09 18.89
C ASN A 5 -3.99 4.77 17.41
N PHE A 6 -3.85 5.79 16.56
CA PHE A 6 -3.58 5.59 15.15
C PHE A 6 -2.20 4.95 14.95
N THR A 7 -2.17 3.89 14.15
CA THR A 7 -0.94 3.21 13.71
C THR A 7 -1.05 2.85 12.24
N CYS A 8 0.09 2.64 11.60
CA CYS A 8 0.18 2.08 10.25
C CYS A 8 1.16 0.91 10.26
N ILE A 9 1.06 0.02 9.28
CA ILE A 9 2.19 -0.89 9.01
C ILE A 9 3.34 -0.04 8.51
N ARG A 10 4.51 -0.18 9.15
CA ARG A 10 5.74 0.52 8.82
C ARG A 10 6.80 -0.49 8.46
N CYS A 11 7.21 -0.55 7.20
CA CYS A 11 8.22 -1.50 6.78
C CYS A 11 8.80 -1.15 5.41
N ARG A 12 9.93 -1.79 5.09
CA ARG A 12 10.55 -1.77 3.77
C ARG A 12 10.81 -3.18 3.28
N SER A 13 10.60 -3.44 2.00
CA SER A 13 10.74 -4.79 1.43
C SER A 13 12.18 -5.28 1.27
N ASP A 14 13.17 -4.38 1.33
CA ASP A 14 14.60 -4.71 1.33
C ASP A 14 15.13 -5.11 2.72
N GLU A 15 14.42 -4.73 3.78
CA GLU A 15 14.73 -5.10 5.16
C GLU A 15 13.88 -6.29 5.65
N ASN A 16 12.63 -6.40 5.15
CA ASN A 16 11.69 -7.44 5.53
C ASN A 16 10.79 -7.83 4.35
N ASP A 17 10.94 -9.04 3.82
CA ASP A 17 10.19 -9.56 2.68
C ASP A 17 8.67 -9.61 2.93
N LYS A 18 8.26 -9.80 4.19
CA LYS A 18 6.85 -9.75 4.61
C LYS A 18 6.21 -8.41 4.29
N CYS A 19 6.98 -7.33 4.21
CA CYS A 19 6.45 -6.01 3.86
C CYS A 19 5.70 -6.04 2.53
N ARG A 20 6.20 -6.83 1.58
CA ARG A 20 5.59 -6.98 0.25
C ARG A 20 4.48 -8.03 0.24
N TYR A 21 4.73 -9.21 0.81
CA TYR A 21 3.89 -10.39 0.57
C TYR A 21 3.00 -10.81 1.74
N LYS A 22 3.35 -10.41 2.97
CA LYS A 22 2.75 -10.89 4.22
C LYS A 22 2.50 -9.73 5.19
N SER A 23 2.07 -8.59 4.67
CA SER A 23 1.85 -7.36 5.46
C SER A 23 0.84 -7.55 6.60
N LYS A 24 -0.12 -8.47 6.45
CA LYS A 24 -1.07 -8.83 7.52
C LYS A 24 -0.42 -9.52 8.73
N GLU A 25 0.80 -10.04 8.59
CA GLU A 25 1.58 -10.60 9.71
C GLU A 25 2.42 -9.54 10.45
N ILE A 26 2.46 -8.30 9.95
CA ILE A 26 3.23 -7.20 10.54
C ILE A 26 2.32 -6.37 11.44
N ALA A 27 2.72 -6.22 12.70
CA ALA A 27 2.03 -5.35 13.63
C ALA A 27 2.16 -3.86 13.22
N GLY A 28 1.12 -3.08 13.50
CA GLY A 28 1.15 -1.64 13.31
C GLY A 28 2.06 -0.92 14.27
N GLU A 29 2.62 0.20 13.82
CA GLU A 29 3.46 1.08 14.60
C GLU A 29 2.96 2.53 14.53
N LYS A 30 3.22 3.28 15.60
CA LYS A 30 2.94 4.73 15.67
C LYS A 30 3.69 5.47 14.59
N CYS A 31 3.13 6.57 14.09
CA CYS A 31 3.83 7.51 13.20
C CYS A 31 4.99 8.19 13.94
N ARG A 32 6.03 8.62 13.20
CA ARG A 32 7.16 9.33 13.79
C ARG A 32 6.76 10.77 14.09
N ASN A 33 6.06 11.40 13.14
CA ASN A 33 5.46 12.71 13.32
C ASN A 33 4.13 12.58 14.07
N LEU A 34 3.80 13.63 14.85
CA LEU A 34 2.62 13.64 15.69
C LEU A 34 1.34 13.77 14.85
N VAL A 35 0.41 12.85 15.06
CA VAL A 35 -0.94 12.88 14.47
C VAL A 35 -1.81 13.80 15.34
N GLN A 36 -2.15 14.97 14.82
CA GLN A 36 -2.91 15.99 15.55
C GLN A 36 -4.37 16.02 15.14
N SER A 37 -4.68 15.65 13.90
CA SER A 37 -6.04 15.66 13.36
C SER A 37 -6.38 14.41 12.57
N ASN A 38 -7.61 14.35 12.04
CA ASN A 38 -8.05 13.24 11.18
C ASN A 38 -7.35 13.28 9.82
N GLU A 39 -6.96 14.47 9.36
CA GLU A 39 -6.26 14.68 8.09
C GLU A 39 -4.87 14.04 8.12
N ASP A 40 -4.25 13.98 9.30
CA ASP A 40 -2.97 13.31 9.54
C ASP A 40 -3.09 11.77 9.59
N MET A 41 -4.30 11.23 9.79
CA MET A 41 -4.56 9.79 9.96
C MET A 41 -4.57 9.05 8.62
N LYS A 42 -3.44 9.08 7.93
CA LYS A 42 -3.27 8.45 6.62
C LYS A 42 -2.08 7.49 6.64
N CYS A 43 -2.31 6.27 6.18
CA CYS A 43 -1.24 5.33 5.87
C CYS A 43 -0.98 5.33 4.36
N PHE A 44 0.23 4.94 3.96
CA PHE A 44 0.57 4.72 2.57
C PHE A 44 1.16 3.33 2.34
N THR A 45 1.05 2.85 1.09
CA THR A 45 1.87 1.80 0.49
C THR A 45 2.37 2.33 -0.84
N GLY A 46 3.68 2.32 -1.07
CA GLY A 46 4.24 2.79 -2.35
C GLY A 46 5.42 1.97 -2.82
N VAL A 47 5.75 2.12 -4.11
CA VAL A 47 6.89 1.47 -4.76
C VAL A 47 7.86 2.54 -5.26
N TRP A 48 9.06 2.56 -4.70
CA TRP A 48 10.16 3.44 -5.08
C TRP A 48 11.24 2.69 -5.85
N ARG A 49 12.06 3.44 -6.59
CA ARG A 49 13.30 2.94 -7.24
C ARG A 49 13.08 1.57 -7.92
N THR A 50 12.00 1.49 -8.70
CA THR A 50 11.55 0.34 -9.49
C THR A 50 11.02 -0.88 -8.71
N ASN A 51 11.53 -1.20 -7.50
CA ASN A 51 11.08 -2.41 -6.79
C ASN A 51 11.15 -2.35 -5.25
N LEU A 52 11.42 -1.19 -4.66
CA LEU A 52 11.42 -1.04 -3.20
C LEU A 52 10.00 -0.71 -2.74
N LEU A 53 9.31 -1.66 -2.11
CA LEU A 53 8.02 -1.39 -1.50
C LEU A 53 8.20 -0.87 -0.08
N ILE A 54 7.56 0.25 0.22
CA ILE A 54 7.56 0.88 1.54
C ILE A 54 6.11 1.08 1.99
N ARG A 55 5.87 0.84 3.28
CA ARG A 55 4.62 1.13 3.97
C ARG A 55 4.91 2.07 5.14
N GLY A 56 4.01 2.99 5.42
CA GLY A 56 4.15 3.87 6.59
C GLY A 56 3.00 4.85 6.76
N CYS A 57 3.20 5.84 7.63
CA CYS A 57 2.30 6.98 7.78
C CYS A 57 2.62 8.04 6.73
N LEU A 58 1.59 8.64 6.11
CA LEU A 58 1.79 9.66 5.08
C LEU A 58 2.49 10.90 5.63
N ILE A 59 2.15 11.31 6.85
CA ILE A 59 2.77 12.47 7.54
C ILE A 59 4.27 12.29 7.79
N ASP A 60 4.80 11.07 7.73
CA ASP A 60 6.23 10.80 7.91
C ASP A 60 7.05 11.00 6.61
N LEU A 61 6.38 11.20 5.47
CA LEU A 61 7.03 11.45 4.17
C LEU A 61 7.43 12.92 4.01
N GLU A 62 8.41 13.18 3.14
CA GLU A 62 8.72 14.54 2.68
C GLU A 62 7.58 15.12 1.83
N ASP A 63 7.47 16.45 1.77
CA ASP A 63 6.37 17.16 1.08
C ASP A 63 6.19 16.71 -0.38
N ARG A 64 7.30 16.45 -1.09
CA ARG A 64 7.26 15.93 -2.46
C ARG A 64 6.55 14.58 -2.53
N ASP A 65 6.91 13.66 -1.64
CA ASP A 65 6.36 12.31 -1.64
C ASP A 65 4.92 12.30 -1.12
N GLN A 66 4.59 13.19 -0.18
CA GLN A 66 3.20 13.43 0.21
C GLN A 66 2.36 13.94 -0.97
N TYR A 67 2.87 14.90 -1.75
CA TYR A 67 2.20 15.38 -2.95
C TYR A 67 1.96 14.24 -3.95
N ILE A 68 2.99 13.44 -4.24
CA ILE A 68 2.91 12.28 -5.12
C ILE A 68 1.86 11.26 -4.63
N CYS A 69 1.82 10.97 -3.34
CA CYS A 69 0.89 10.00 -2.77
C CYS A 69 -0.56 10.51 -2.67
N ASN A 70 -0.78 11.83 -2.68
CA ASN A 70 -2.12 12.41 -2.74
C ASN A 70 -2.62 12.62 -4.19
N ASP A 71 -1.78 12.41 -5.20
CA ASP A 71 -2.17 12.45 -6.59
C ASP A 71 -2.92 11.15 -6.98
N SER A 72 -4.22 11.27 -7.25
CA SER A 72 -5.07 10.14 -7.64
C SER A 72 -4.70 9.51 -8.97
N GLU A 73 -3.96 10.21 -9.84
CA GLU A 73 -3.47 9.67 -11.11
C GLU A 73 -2.17 8.87 -10.92
N ASN A 74 -1.54 8.97 -9.74
CA ASN A 74 -0.30 8.28 -9.45
C ASN A 74 -0.52 6.90 -8.83
N ASN A 75 -0.33 5.87 -9.65
CA ASN A 75 -0.48 4.47 -9.20
C ASN A 75 0.73 3.92 -8.41
N SER A 76 1.79 4.72 -8.20
CA SER A 76 3.00 4.28 -7.49
C SER A 76 2.84 4.35 -5.98
N CYS A 77 1.82 5.05 -5.48
CA CYS A 77 1.53 5.20 -4.06
C CYS A 77 0.02 5.17 -3.82
N GLN A 78 -0.41 4.36 -2.85
CA GLN A 78 -1.79 4.24 -2.43
C GLN A 78 -1.93 4.69 -0.98
N ILE A 79 -2.93 5.52 -0.71
CA ILE A 79 -3.23 6.00 0.64
C ILE A 79 -4.54 5.39 1.16
N CYS A 80 -4.66 5.28 2.47
CA CYS A 80 -5.89 4.85 3.13
C CYS A 80 -6.02 5.45 4.53
N ASN A 81 -7.25 5.53 5.04
CA ASN A 81 -7.59 6.24 6.27
C ASN A 81 -8.22 5.27 7.27
N SER A 82 -7.40 4.53 8.01
CA SER A 82 -7.75 3.86 9.28
C SER A 82 -6.52 3.15 9.82
N THR A 83 -6.55 2.79 11.11
CA THR A 83 -5.44 2.09 11.76
C THR A 83 -5.06 0.82 10.99
N ASN A 84 -3.80 0.74 10.57
CA ASN A 84 -3.20 -0.39 9.84
C ASN A 84 -3.89 -0.76 8.52
N CYS A 85 -4.58 0.19 7.88
CA CYS A 85 -5.29 -0.07 6.62
C CYS A 85 -4.37 -0.45 5.46
N ASN A 86 -3.09 -0.07 5.52
CA ASN A 86 -2.08 -0.36 4.51
C ASN A 86 -1.56 -1.81 4.62
N ASN A 87 -2.44 -2.78 4.78
CA ASN A 87 -2.12 -4.19 5.04
C ASN A 87 -2.32 -5.14 3.85
N GLU A 88 -2.78 -4.63 2.71
CA GLU A 88 -2.99 -5.48 1.54
C GLU A 88 -1.66 -5.90 0.89
N PRO A 89 -1.45 -7.20 0.60
CA PRO A 89 -0.26 -7.68 -0.09
C PRO A 89 -0.10 -7.02 -1.46
N SER A 90 1.14 -6.77 -1.87
CA SER A 90 1.45 -6.11 -3.14
C SER A 90 2.36 -6.99 -3.99
N GLY A 91 1.74 -7.82 -4.83
CA GLY A 91 2.42 -8.66 -5.82
C GLY A 91 1.74 -8.60 -7.19
N ALA A 92 2.47 -8.91 -8.26
CA ALA A 92 1.93 -8.97 -9.62
C ALA A 92 0.67 -9.88 -9.74
N ALA A 93 0.57 -10.90 -8.89
CA ALA A 93 -0.62 -11.76 -8.80
C ALA A 93 -1.86 -11.03 -8.25
N TYR A 94 -1.72 -10.01 -7.41
CA TYR A 94 -2.85 -9.27 -6.84
C TYR A 94 -3.54 -8.38 -7.87
N PHE A 95 -2.78 -7.80 -8.82
CA PHE A 95 -3.34 -7.10 -9.97
C PHE A 95 -4.11 -8.03 -10.93
N LEU A 96 -3.75 -9.32 -11.00
CA LEU A 96 -4.47 -10.30 -11.83
C LEU A 96 -5.80 -10.75 -11.20
N LEU A 97 -5.90 -10.78 -9.87
CA LEU A 97 -7.07 -11.30 -9.17
C LEU A 97 -8.22 -10.27 -9.04
N THR A 98 -7.93 -8.97 -8.99
CA THR A 98 -8.98 -7.95 -8.81
C THR A 98 -9.51 -7.37 -10.12
N ASN A 99 -8.77 -7.46 -11.23
CA ASN A 99 -9.21 -6.92 -12.53
C ASN A 99 -8.81 -7.76 -13.77
N GLY A 100 -8.46 -9.06 -13.63
CA GLY A 100 -7.78 -9.78 -14.72
C GLY A 100 -8.12 -11.26 -14.95
N LEU A 101 -9.24 -11.79 -14.46
CA LEU A 101 -9.61 -13.21 -14.71
C LEU A 101 -10.95 -13.41 -15.44
N LEU A 102 -11.23 -12.65 -16.49
CA LEU A 102 -12.29 -12.98 -17.47
C LEU A 102 -11.96 -12.37 -18.85
N PRO A 103 -10.90 -12.78 -19.58
CA PRO A 103 -11.16 -13.70 -20.69
C PRO A 103 -9.95 -14.55 -21.16
N ALA A 104 -8.91 -14.77 -20.36
CA ALA A 104 -7.78 -15.61 -20.81
C ALA A 104 -8.18 -17.08 -21.07
N VAL A 105 -9.32 -17.53 -20.51
CA VAL A 105 -9.86 -18.88 -20.73
C VAL A 105 -10.64 -18.99 -22.06
N LEU A 106 -11.13 -17.88 -22.63
CA LEU A 106 -11.92 -17.91 -23.88
C LEU A 106 -11.04 -18.05 -25.13
N PHE A 107 -9.80 -17.58 -25.11
CA PHE A 107 -8.88 -17.72 -26.26
C PHE A 107 -8.33 -19.14 -26.43
N ALA A 108 -8.23 -19.94 -25.36
CA ALA A 108 -7.76 -21.32 -25.44
C ALA A 108 -8.82 -22.26 -26.05
N LEU A 109 -10.11 -22.00 -25.83
CA LEU A 109 -11.21 -22.83 -26.32
C LEU A 109 -11.56 -22.57 -27.79
N TRP A 110 -11.18 -21.41 -28.35
CA TRP A 110 -11.43 -21.09 -29.76
C TRP A 110 -10.39 -21.68 -30.72
N ARG A 111 -9.24 -22.13 -30.22
CA ARG A 111 -8.22 -22.83 -31.02
C ARG A 111 -8.42 -24.35 -31.13
N MET A 112 -9.49 -24.88 -30.54
CA MET A 112 -9.83 -26.30 -30.57
C MET A 112 -11.17 -26.56 -31.27
N LYS A 113 -11.50 -25.79 -32.32
CA LYS A 113 -12.62 -26.08 -33.20
C LYS A 113 -12.26 -25.85 -34.66
#